data_AF-T0Q9L3-F1
#
_entry.id   AF-T0Q9L3-F1
#
_cell.length_a   1.000
_cell.length_b   1.000
_cell.length_c   1.000
_cell.angle_alpha   90.00
_cell.angle_beta   90.00
_cell.angle_gamma   90.00
#
_symmetry.space_group_name_H-M   'P 1'
#
loop_
_entity.id
_entity.type
_entity.pdbx_description
1 polymer ?
#
loop_
_entity_poly.entity_id
_entity_poly.type
_entity_poly.pdbx_seq_one_letter_code
_entity_poly.pdbx_strand_id
1 'polypeptide(L)'
;MTILTNEALERRRARKRKNTQAWRLKEHQLMESLRQQVEALERQLRKDAEVRTTDLVPRSSELEALRQQETMLTQQNAKLREALARRQALFALPTQLPPFRLADPRLYDNVFLLHQVEATLQCLSETVPPALAHAHPEMLRGWSTKHACNGGLVYVDATCSLGPDASTDMQSACDAHWEVFNDKELYSQMNAHALDYKVIHRAHDDMLVACSTILFPDNVLVTRYMILYKIRFRDGFHSCCMSFAPDLSEITTCTLMKYAIVHGSVVAQALSRSSVPRHLDSTILVPRMIEQLSKWLDQISPRVDHNTEFTVAL
;
A
#
# COMPACT_ATOMS: atom_id res chain seq x y z
N MET A 1 -4.96 36.93 38.49
CA MET A 1 -5.51 36.12 37.36
C MET A 1 -4.69 34.84 37.06
N THR A 2 -3.98 34.26 38.02
CA THR A 2 -3.09 33.09 37.82
C THR A 2 -3.58 31.79 38.48
N ILE A 3 -4.61 31.87 39.32
CA ILE A 3 -5.15 30.72 40.07
C ILE A 3 -6.11 29.88 39.20
N LEU A 4 -6.92 30.54 38.36
CA LEU A 4 -7.89 29.89 37.47
C LEU A 4 -7.23 29.03 36.37
N THR A 5 -6.01 29.38 35.95
CA THR A 5 -5.26 28.62 34.94
C THR A 5 -4.65 27.35 35.51
N ASN A 6 -4.31 27.35 36.81
CA ASN A 6 -3.71 26.20 37.49
C ASN A 6 -4.76 25.11 37.79
N GLU A 7 -5.95 25.50 38.25
CA GLU A 7 -7.07 24.57 38.45
C GLU A 7 -7.53 23.89 37.15
N ALA A 8 -7.56 24.64 36.03
CA ALA A 8 -7.90 24.09 34.73
C ALA A 8 -6.86 23.04 34.26
N LEU A 9 -5.58 23.27 34.58
CA LEU A 9 -4.48 22.38 34.26
C LEU A 9 -4.52 21.10 35.10
N GLU A 10 -4.84 21.22 36.38
CA GLU A 10 -5.04 20.07 37.28
C GLU A 10 -6.23 19.22 36.88
N ARG A 11 -7.37 19.83 36.52
CA ARG A 11 -8.53 19.11 35.99
C ARG A 11 -8.18 18.36 34.69
N ARG A 12 -7.36 18.94 33.82
CA ARG A 12 -6.90 18.28 32.58
C ARG A 12 -5.96 17.11 32.87
N ARG A 13 -5.06 17.23 33.84
CA ARG A 13 -4.17 16.14 34.30
C ARG A 13 -4.97 15.00 34.95
N ALA A 14 -5.96 15.32 35.77
CA ALA A 14 -6.86 14.34 36.40
C ALA A 14 -7.68 13.56 35.35
N ARG A 15 -8.22 14.24 34.34
CA ARG A 15 -8.93 13.60 33.21
C ARG A 15 -8.01 12.68 32.42
N LYS A 16 -6.77 13.08 32.13
CA LYS A 16 -5.79 12.22 31.45
C LYS A 16 -5.48 10.97 32.27
N ARG A 17 -5.22 11.09 33.57
CA ARG A 17 -4.98 9.94 34.47
C ARG A 17 -6.16 8.98 34.48
N LYS A 18 -7.40 9.50 34.60
CA LYS A 18 -8.63 8.69 34.59
C LYS A 18 -8.81 7.96 33.25
N ASN A 19 -8.50 8.61 32.13
CA ASN A 19 -8.59 7.99 30.82
C ASN A 19 -7.52 6.90 30.62
N THR A 20 -6.28 7.15 31.03
CA THR A 20 -5.21 6.13 31.01
C THR A 20 -5.53 4.93 31.91
N GLN A 21 -6.10 5.16 33.10
CA GLN A 21 -6.55 4.07 33.98
C GLN A 21 -7.71 3.28 33.36
N ALA A 22 -8.70 3.95 32.79
CA ALA A 22 -9.81 3.28 32.11
C ALA A 22 -9.34 2.47 30.90
N TRP A 23 -8.33 2.97 30.17
CA TRP A 23 -7.73 2.25 29.06
C TRP A 23 -6.98 1.00 29.52
N ARG A 24 -6.14 1.10 30.56
CA ARG A 24 -5.44 -0.06 31.15
C ARG A 24 -6.40 -1.11 31.71
N LEU A 25 -7.51 -0.67 32.30
CA LEU A 25 -8.53 -1.58 32.81
C LEU A 25 -9.23 -2.34 31.67
N LYS A 26 -9.59 -1.65 30.59
CA LYS A 26 -10.17 -2.28 29.39
C LYS A 26 -9.19 -3.24 28.73
N GLU A 27 -7.92 -2.88 28.67
CA GLU A 27 -6.86 -3.75 28.14
C GLU A 27 -6.70 -5.02 28.98
N HIS A 28 -6.69 -4.91 30.31
CA HIS A 28 -6.67 -6.06 31.20
C HIS A 28 -7.90 -6.96 31.02
N GLN A 29 -9.10 -6.37 30.96
CA GLN A 29 -10.34 -7.11 30.74
C GLN A 29 -10.34 -7.84 29.41
N LEU A 30 -9.81 -7.22 28.35
CA LEU A 30 -9.68 -7.86 27.04
C LEU A 30 -8.69 -9.03 27.09
N MET A 31 -7.53 -8.84 27.73
CA MET A 31 -6.53 -9.90 27.88
C MET A 31 -7.06 -11.08 28.70
N GLU A 32 -7.85 -10.81 29.73
CA GLU A 32 -8.47 -11.84 30.56
C GLU A 32 -9.58 -12.59 29.80
N SER A 33 -10.40 -11.87 29.03
CA SER A 33 -11.38 -12.48 28.11
C SER A 33 -10.71 -13.38 27.07
N LEU A 34 -9.59 -12.93 26.48
CA LEU A 34 -8.82 -13.74 25.53
C LEU A 34 -8.20 -14.97 26.19
N ARG A 35 -7.68 -14.86 27.41
CA ARG A 35 -7.19 -16.02 28.18
C ARG A 35 -8.30 -17.03 28.45
N GLN A 36 -9.50 -16.56 28.82
CA GLN A 36 -10.66 -17.44 29.00
C GLN A 36 -11.10 -18.11 27.70
N GLN A 37 -11.04 -17.41 26.56
CA GLN A 37 -11.32 -17.99 25.25
C GLN A 37 -10.29 -19.06 24.87
N VAL A 38 -9.00 -18.82 25.11
CA VAL A 38 -7.93 -19.81 24.88
C VAL A 38 -8.15 -21.03 25.76
N GLU A 39 -8.42 -20.84 27.05
CA GLU A 39 -8.66 -21.96 27.97
C GLU A 39 -9.92 -22.75 27.59
N ALA A 40 -10.97 -22.07 27.13
CA ALA A 40 -12.18 -22.74 26.62
C ALA A 40 -11.88 -23.56 25.36
N LEU A 41 -11.11 -23.02 24.42
CA LEU A 41 -10.69 -23.74 23.21
C LEU A 41 -9.76 -24.91 23.54
N GLU A 42 -8.86 -24.77 24.51
CA GLU A 42 -8.00 -25.85 24.98
C GLU A 42 -8.81 -26.97 25.66
N ARG A 43 -9.82 -26.60 26.47
CA ARG A 43 -10.76 -27.58 27.05
C ARG A 43 -11.57 -28.28 25.98
N GLN A 44 -11.97 -27.58 24.93
CA GLN A 44 -12.68 -28.16 23.80
C GLN A 44 -11.79 -29.11 22.99
N LEU A 45 -10.53 -28.73 22.74
CA LEU A 45 -9.53 -29.60 22.12
C LEU A 45 -9.23 -30.87 22.94
N ARG A 46 -9.23 -30.78 24.27
CA ARG A 46 -9.05 -31.96 25.15
C ARG A 46 -10.26 -32.90 25.09
N LYS A 47 -11.48 -32.35 25.12
CA LYS A 47 -12.72 -33.13 24.93
C LYS A 47 -12.75 -33.80 23.56
N ASP A 48 -12.39 -33.07 22.52
CA ASP A 48 -12.28 -33.61 21.17
C ASP A 48 -11.16 -34.66 21.06
N ALA A 49 -10.09 -34.55 21.86
CA ALA A 49 -9.03 -35.56 21.95
C ALA A 49 -9.46 -36.85 22.68
N GLU A 50 -10.35 -36.76 23.67
CA GLU A 50 -10.88 -37.93 24.39
C GLU A 50 -11.96 -38.69 23.59
N VAL A 51 -12.68 -38.01 22.70
CA VAL A 51 -13.65 -38.63 21.77
C VAL A 51 -12.95 -39.28 20.56
N ARG A 52 -11.67 -38.96 20.31
CA ARG A 52 -10.87 -39.41 19.14
C ARG A 52 -10.36 -40.86 19.19
N THR A 53 -10.57 -41.61 20.27
CA THR A 53 -10.08 -43.00 20.42
C THR A 53 -10.94 -44.07 19.75
N THR A 54 -12.16 -43.77 19.28
CA THR A 54 -13.08 -44.82 18.81
C THR A 54 -13.49 -44.82 17.34
N ASP A 55 -13.29 -43.76 16.54
CA ASP A 55 -13.77 -43.81 15.14
C ASP A 55 -12.75 -43.32 14.11
N LEU A 56 -12.45 -44.23 13.19
CA LEU A 56 -11.60 -44.05 12.01
C LEU A 56 -12.44 -43.46 10.86
N VAL A 57 -12.22 -42.15 10.61
CA VAL A 57 -12.28 -41.45 9.30
C VAL A 57 -13.67 -41.33 8.64
N PRO A 58 -14.14 -40.08 8.42
CA PRO A 58 -13.76 -39.30 7.24
C PRO A 58 -13.13 -37.95 7.62
N ARG A 59 -11.81 -37.93 7.82
CA ARG A 59 -11.03 -36.82 8.40
C ARG A 59 -10.35 -35.89 7.39
N SER A 60 -10.39 -36.12 6.08
CA SER A 60 -9.66 -35.28 5.11
C SER A 60 -10.26 -33.88 4.99
N SER A 61 -11.58 -33.78 4.83
CA SER A 61 -12.27 -32.51 4.61
C SER A 61 -12.24 -31.58 5.84
N GLU A 62 -12.41 -32.11 7.06
CA GLU A 62 -12.33 -31.30 8.28
C GLU A 62 -10.90 -30.85 8.61
N LEU A 63 -9.89 -31.71 8.37
CA LEU A 63 -8.48 -31.31 8.52
C LEU A 63 -8.08 -30.26 7.47
N GLU A 64 -8.60 -30.36 6.26
CA GLU A 64 -8.40 -29.33 5.22
C GLU A 64 -9.07 -28.02 5.60
N ALA A 65 -10.31 -28.05 6.10
CA ALA A 65 -11.01 -26.86 6.59
C ALA A 65 -10.26 -26.20 7.75
N LEU A 66 -9.76 -26.99 8.70
CA LEU A 66 -8.94 -26.48 9.82
C LEU A 66 -7.61 -25.90 9.36
N ARG A 67 -6.94 -26.52 8.37
CA ARG A 67 -5.72 -25.96 7.77
C ARG A 67 -5.99 -24.65 7.02
N GLN A 68 -7.10 -24.58 6.29
CA GLN A 68 -7.52 -23.35 5.63
C GLN A 68 -7.79 -22.24 6.66
N GLN A 69 -8.48 -22.58 7.76
CA GLN A 69 -8.74 -21.66 8.85
C GLN A 69 -7.45 -21.21 9.57
N GLU A 70 -6.51 -22.12 9.83
CA GLU A 70 -5.20 -21.78 10.40
C GLU A 70 -4.43 -20.83 9.48
N THR A 71 -4.43 -21.11 8.17
CA THR A 71 -3.76 -20.28 7.17
C THR A 71 -4.39 -18.88 7.12
N MET A 72 -5.72 -18.81 7.11
CA MET A 72 -6.49 -17.56 7.17
C MET A 72 -6.16 -16.75 8.43
N LEU A 73 -6.18 -17.38 9.61
CA LEU A 73 -5.87 -16.73 10.89
C LEU A 73 -4.41 -16.27 10.96
N THR A 74 -3.49 -17.02 10.36
CA THR A 74 -2.06 -16.67 10.27
C THR A 74 -1.87 -15.43 9.40
N GLN A 75 -2.56 -15.37 8.26
CA GLN A 75 -2.58 -14.18 7.39
C GLN A 75 -3.21 -12.98 8.10
N GLN A 76 -4.32 -13.16 8.82
CA GLN A 76 -4.94 -12.09 9.61
C GLN A 76 -4.02 -11.56 10.71
N ASN A 77 -3.35 -12.46 11.45
CA ASN A 77 -2.37 -12.07 12.47
C ASN A 77 -1.18 -11.32 11.88
N ALA A 78 -0.69 -11.72 10.71
CA ALA A 78 0.36 -11.01 10.00
C ALA A 78 -0.08 -9.58 9.65
N LYS A 79 -1.30 -9.40 9.11
CA LYS A 79 -1.90 -8.09 8.81
C LYS A 79 -2.04 -7.22 10.07
N LEU A 80 -2.49 -7.79 11.19
CA LEU A 80 -2.64 -7.07 12.45
C LEU A 80 -1.28 -6.64 13.05
N ARG A 81 -0.27 -7.50 12.99
CA ARG A 81 1.09 -7.15 13.45
C ARG A 81 1.69 -6.02 12.63
N GLU A 82 1.49 -6.05 11.31
CA GLU A 82 1.94 -4.98 10.42
C GLU A 82 1.21 -3.66 10.72
N ALA A 83 -0.11 -3.70 10.93
CA ALA A 83 -0.89 -2.54 11.33
C ALA A 83 -0.45 -1.96 12.68
N LEU A 84 -0.15 -2.81 13.66
CA LEU A 84 0.41 -2.39 14.95
C LEU A 84 1.79 -1.76 14.80
N ALA A 85 2.67 -2.34 13.98
CA ALA A 85 3.99 -1.78 13.71
C ALA A 85 3.90 -0.40 13.06
N ARG A 86 3.03 -0.23 12.04
CA ARG A 86 2.74 1.09 11.42
C ARG A 86 2.24 2.10 12.46
N ARG A 87 1.30 1.68 13.30
CA ARG A 87 0.76 2.54 14.36
C ARG A 87 1.83 2.93 15.38
N GLN A 88 2.65 1.98 15.81
CA GLN A 88 3.76 2.26 16.72
C GLN A 88 4.75 3.24 16.09
N ALA A 89 5.09 3.08 14.81
CA ALA A 89 5.95 4.02 14.09
C ALA A 89 5.39 5.45 14.06
N LEU A 90 4.07 5.63 13.90
CA LEU A 90 3.43 6.95 13.98
C LEU A 90 3.57 7.64 15.35
N PHE A 91 3.62 6.87 16.44
CA PHE A 91 3.65 7.40 17.81
C PHE A 91 5.02 7.31 18.50
N ALA A 92 5.98 6.57 17.93
CA ALA A 92 7.32 6.38 18.48
C ALA A 92 8.25 7.58 18.24
N LEU A 93 7.95 8.43 17.25
CA LEU A 93 8.77 9.58 16.91
C LEU A 93 8.34 10.85 17.69
N PRO A 94 9.29 11.60 18.31
CA PRO A 94 9.01 12.88 18.95
C PRO A 94 8.75 14.02 17.95
N THR A 95 8.84 13.75 16.65
CA THR A 95 8.58 14.72 15.59
C THR A 95 7.08 14.95 15.48
N GLN A 96 6.64 16.17 15.80
CA GLN A 96 5.26 16.58 15.53
C GLN A 96 4.98 16.32 14.06
N LEU A 97 4.02 15.43 13.76
CA LEU A 97 3.43 15.36 12.43
C LEU A 97 3.14 16.80 12.01
N PRO A 98 3.69 17.28 10.87
CA PRO A 98 3.49 18.66 10.48
C PRO A 98 1.98 18.91 10.51
N PRO A 99 1.52 19.95 11.21
CA PRO A 99 0.09 20.20 11.33
C PRO A 99 -0.47 20.22 9.92
N PHE A 100 -1.48 19.37 9.66
CA PHE A 100 -2.20 19.31 8.39
C PHE A 100 -2.57 20.74 8.02
N ARG A 101 -1.76 21.38 7.17
CA ARG A 101 -2.14 22.66 6.60
C ARG A 101 -3.34 22.34 5.72
N LEU A 102 -4.36 23.21 5.77
CA LEU A 102 -5.43 23.20 4.78
C LEU A 102 -4.78 22.93 3.42
N ALA A 103 -5.19 21.84 2.78
CA ALA A 103 -4.58 21.40 1.54
C ALA A 103 -4.55 22.59 0.58
N ASP A 104 -3.40 22.82 -0.06
CA ASP A 104 -3.19 23.95 -0.94
C ASP A 104 -4.37 24.07 -1.93
N PRO A 105 -5.01 25.25 -2.08
CA PRO A 105 -6.20 25.40 -2.92
C PRO A 105 -6.02 24.92 -4.36
N ARG A 106 -4.78 24.93 -4.88
CA ARG A 106 -4.44 24.40 -6.21
C ARG A 106 -4.81 22.93 -6.37
N LEU A 107 -4.82 22.15 -5.28
CA LEU A 107 -5.19 20.73 -5.30
C LEU A 107 -6.69 20.48 -5.53
N TYR A 108 -7.50 21.53 -5.54
CA TYR A 108 -8.93 21.50 -5.86
C TYR A 108 -9.26 22.17 -7.20
N ASP A 109 -8.24 22.64 -7.93
CA ASP A 109 -8.40 23.29 -9.24
C ASP A 109 -8.13 22.28 -10.36
N ASN A 110 -9.19 21.89 -11.07
CA ASN A 110 -9.11 20.92 -12.16
C ASN A 110 -8.18 21.37 -13.30
N VAL A 111 -8.04 22.68 -13.56
CA VAL A 111 -7.14 23.19 -14.60
C VAL A 111 -5.69 22.97 -14.19
N PHE A 112 -5.38 23.27 -12.92
CA PHE A 112 -4.06 22.97 -12.36
C PHE A 112 -3.75 21.47 -12.43
N LEU A 113 -4.70 20.61 -12.01
CA LEU A 113 -4.49 19.16 -11.99
C LEU A 113 -4.23 18.60 -13.40
N LEU A 114 -5.04 18.99 -14.39
CA LEU A 114 -4.86 18.57 -15.79
C LEU A 114 -3.50 19.04 -16.34
N HIS A 115 -3.13 20.30 -16.08
CA HIS A 115 -1.83 20.82 -16.49
C HIS A 115 -0.66 20.01 -15.89
N GLN A 116 -0.74 19.62 -14.62
CA GLN A 116 0.29 18.79 -13.99
C GLN A 116 0.36 17.39 -14.63
N VAL A 117 -0.79 16.80 -14.98
CA VAL A 117 -0.86 15.52 -15.69
C VAL A 117 -0.17 15.61 -17.05
N GLU A 118 -0.54 16.59 -17.88
CA GLU A 118 0.05 16.80 -19.21
C GLU A 118 1.56 17.05 -19.13
N ALA A 119 1.98 17.99 -18.28
CA ALA A 119 3.38 18.32 -18.08
C ALA A 119 4.21 17.12 -17.61
N THR A 120 3.65 16.28 -16.73
CA THR A 120 4.32 15.08 -16.23
C THR A 120 4.44 14.02 -17.31
N LEU A 121 3.39 13.77 -18.09
CA LEU A 121 3.43 12.80 -19.19
C LEU A 121 4.44 13.22 -20.26
N GLN A 122 4.46 14.50 -20.60
CA GLN A 122 5.47 15.07 -21.50
C GLN A 122 6.88 14.88 -20.93
N CYS A 123 7.10 15.28 -19.67
CA CYS A 123 8.39 15.14 -19.00
C CYS A 123 8.89 13.68 -18.99
N LEU A 124 8.03 12.71 -18.67
CA LEU A 124 8.40 11.30 -18.66
C LEU A 124 8.80 10.83 -20.08
N SER A 125 8.06 11.24 -21.10
CA SER A 125 8.33 10.86 -22.49
C SER A 125 9.64 11.46 -23.04
N GLU A 126 9.98 12.68 -22.63
CA GLU A 126 11.14 13.41 -23.13
C GLU A 126 12.42 13.12 -22.32
N THR A 127 12.32 12.86 -21.02
CA THR A 127 13.50 12.78 -20.15
C THR A 127 13.95 11.36 -19.84
N VAL A 128 13.01 10.41 -19.69
CA VAL A 128 13.37 9.05 -19.27
C VAL A 128 14.09 8.26 -20.37
N PRO A 129 13.61 8.20 -21.64
CA PRO A 129 14.29 7.42 -22.66
C PRO A 129 15.73 7.89 -22.94
N PRO A 130 16.02 9.21 -23.08
CA PRO A 130 17.39 9.66 -23.25
C PRO A 130 18.30 9.37 -22.05
N ALA A 131 17.78 9.53 -20.82
CA ALA A 131 18.54 9.22 -19.61
C ALA A 131 18.92 7.73 -19.51
N LEU A 132 18.11 6.85 -20.11
CA LEU A 132 18.31 5.40 -20.12
C LEU A 132 18.95 4.86 -21.41
N ALA A 133 19.35 5.72 -22.34
CA ALA A 133 19.87 5.32 -23.65
C ALA A 133 21.09 4.37 -23.56
N HIS A 134 21.92 4.56 -22.53
CA HIS A 134 23.12 3.76 -22.27
C HIS A 134 22.96 2.79 -21.08
N ALA A 135 21.78 2.72 -20.47
CA ALA A 135 21.52 1.83 -19.35
C ALA A 135 21.37 0.38 -19.84
N HIS A 136 22.03 -0.54 -19.14
CA HIS A 136 21.92 -1.96 -19.44
C HIS A 136 20.66 -2.54 -18.78
N PRO A 137 19.92 -3.43 -19.47
CA PRO A 137 18.82 -4.15 -18.86
C PRO A 137 19.31 -5.11 -17.77
N GLU A 138 18.62 -5.11 -16.64
CA GLU A 138 18.85 -6.01 -15.51
C GLU A 138 17.54 -6.66 -15.08
N MET A 139 17.60 -7.91 -14.61
CA MET A 139 16.42 -8.62 -14.10
C MET A 139 16.31 -8.47 -12.59
N LEU A 140 15.23 -7.83 -12.13
CA LEU A 140 14.94 -7.62 -10.71
C LEU A 140 13.55 -8.19 -10.39
N ARG A 141 13.48 -9.26 -9.59
CA ARG A 141 12.22 -9.89 -9.14
C ARG A 141 11.22 -10.17 -10.28
N GLY A 142 11.71 -10.62 -11.44
CA GLY A 142 10.87 -10.91 -12.62
C GLY A 142 10.57 -9.71 -13.51
N TRP A 143 11.05 -8.51 -13.15
CA TRP A 143 11.00 -7.33 -14.01
C TRP A 143 12.30 -7.18 -14.79
N SER A 144 12.20 -6.93 -16.10
CA SER A 144 13.30 -6.41 -16.89
C SER A 144 13.37 -4.90 -16.68
N THR A 145 14.49 -4.41 -16.18
CA THR A 145 14.64 -3.04 -15.70
C THR A 145 15.84 -2.36 -16.34
N LYS A 146 15.66 -1.13 -16.80
CA LYS A 146 16.75 -0.20 -17.10
C LYS A 146 16.64 0.94 -16.12
N HIS A 147 17.75 1.31 -15.52
CA HIS A 147 17.76 2.43 -14.60
C HIS A 147 19.07 3.22 -14.70
N ALA A 148 19.00 4.51 -14.38
CA ALA A 148 20.15 5.39 -14.33
C ALA A 148 19.96 6.43 -13.23
N CYS A 149 21.08 6.84 -12.62
CA CYS A 149 21.10 7.92 -11.64
C CYS A 149 21.92 9.07 -12.21
N ASN A 150 21.30 10.25 -12.38
CA ASN A 150 21.98 11.43 -12.89
C ASN A 150 21.43 12.69 -12.21
N GLY A 151 22.32 13.56 -11.71
CA GLY A 151 21.95 14.85 -11.14
C GLY A 151 21.00 14.78 -9.93
N GLY A 152 21.11 13.72 -9.11
CA GLY A 152 20.20 13.50 -7.98
C GLY A 152 18.80 13.00 -8.38
N LEU A 153 18.63 12.58 -9.64
CA LEU A 153 17.42 11.96 -10.16
C LEU A 153 17.69 10.49 -10.48
N VAL A 154 16.70 9.65 -10.24
CA VAL A 154 16.66 8.25 -10.65
C VAL A 154 15.62 8.11 -11.76
N TYR A 155 16.03 7.50 -12.85
CA TYR A 155 15.20 7.18 -14.00
C TYR A 155 15.05 5.67 -14.06
N VAL A 156 13.84 5.18 -14.33
CA VAL A 156 13.58 3.74 -14.45
C VAL A 156 12.59 3.46 -15.58
N ASP A 157 12.88 2.44 -16.35
CA ASP A 157 11.94 1.75 -17.23
C ASP A 157 11.93 0.27 -16.82
N ALA A 158 10.78 -0.20 -16.34
CA ALA A 158 10.60 -1.55 -15.85
C ALA A 158 9.47 -2.23 -16.61
N THR A 159 9.70 -3.44 -17.10
CA THR A 159 8.71 -4.23 -17.83
C THR A 159 8.62 -5.65 -17.26
N CYS A 160 7.42 -6.13 -17.01
CA CYS A 160 7.14 -7.51 -16.62
C CYS A 160 6.12 -8.11 -17.57
N SER A 161 6.47 -9.25 -18.17
CA SER A 161 5.53 -10.05 -18.96
C SER A 161 4.89 -11.09 -18.04
N LEU A 162 3.57 -11.07 -17.95
CA LEU A 162 2.81 -12.01 -17.12
C LEU A 162 2.50 -13.32 -17.86
N GLY A 163 2.78 -13.41 -19.16
CA GLY A 163 2.52 -14.58 -19.97
C GLY A 163 1.04 -14.74 -20.37
N PRO A 164 0.68 -15.89 -20.97
CA PRO A 164 -0.67 -16.15 -21.50
C PRO A 164 -1.70 -16.51 -20.41
N ASP A 165 -1.26 -16.97 -19.24
CA ASP A 165 -2.13 -17.42 -18.14
C ASP A 165 -2.68 -16.26 -17.29
N ALA A 166 -2.26 -15.04 -17.59
CA ALA A 166 -2.73 -13.84 -16.92
C ALA A 166 -4.16 -13.50 -17.35
N SER A 167 -4.95 -12.99 -16.41
CA SER A 167 -6.29 -12.49 -16.72
C SER A 167 -6.23 -11.46 -17.85
N THR A 168 -7.03 -11.68 -18.90
CA THR A 168 -7.17 -10.74 -20.01
C THR A 168 -8.29 -9.73 -19.77
N ASP A 169 -8.98 -9.80 -18.63
CA ASP A 169 -9.97 -8.80 -18.22
C ASP A 169 -9.29 -7.52 -17.73
N MET A 170 -8.94 -6.67 -18.70
CA MET A 170 -8.28 -5.40 -18.48
C MET A 170 -9.15 -4.40 -17.71
N GLN A 171 -10.48 -4.52 -17.77
CA GLN A 171 -11.38 -3.60 -17.07
C GLN A 171 -11.40 -3.92 -15.58
N SER A 172 -11.55 -5.19 -15.21
CA SER A 172 -11.45 -5.61 -13.81
C SER A 172 -10.07 -5.30 -13.22
N ALA A 173 -8.99 -5.50 -13.98
CA ALA A 173 -7.64 -5.12 -13.53
C ALA A 173 -7.51 -3.59 -13.31
N CYS A 174 -8.12 -2.77 -14.17
CA CYS A 174 -8.15 -1.32 -14.00
C CYS A 174 -8.96 -0.89 -12.78
N ASP A 175 -10.10 -1.55 -12.53
CA ASP A 175 -10.96 -1.25 -11.39
C ASP A 175 -10.28 -1.66 -10.08
N ALA A 176 -9.66 -2.84 -10.02
CA ALA A 176 -8.83 -3.27 -8.90
C ALA A 176 -7.67 -2.29 -8.64
N HIS A 177 -6.97 -1.86 -9.70
CA HIS A 177 -5.94 -0.83 -9.59
C HIS A 177 -6.47 0.46 -8.96
N TRP A 178 -7.64 0.92 -9.40
CA TRP A 178 -8.23 2.16 -8.90
C TRP A 178 -8.77 2.04 -7.48
N GLU A 179 -9.26 0.87 -7.10
CA GLU A 179 -9.73 0.57 -5.75
C GLU A 179 -8.58 0.70 -4.73
N VAL A 180 -7.38 0.23 -5.08
CA VAL A 180 -6.18 0.36 -4.22
C VAL A 180 -5.91 1.81 -3.83
N PHE A 181 -6.15 2.78 -4.72
CA PHE A 181 -5.96 4.20 -4.41
C PHE A 181 -7.20 4.87 -3.80
N ASN A 182 -8.36 4.22 -3.83
CA ASN A 182 -9.54 4.74 -3.14
C ASN A 182 -9.63 4.27 -1.68
N ASP A 183 -9.00 3.14 -1.36
CA ASP A 183 -9.01 2.54 -0.05
C ASP A 183 -7.67 2.69 0.69
N LYS A 184 -7.74 3.16 1.94
CA LYS A 184 -6.55 3.40 2.76
C LYS A 184 -5.82 2.11 3.11
N GLU A 185 -6.55 1.05 3.40
CA GLU A 185 -5.99 -0.22 3.88
C GLU A 185 -5.33 -0.97 2.73
N LEU A 186 -5.94 -0.97 1.54
CA LEU A 186 -5.35 -1.52 0.31
C LEU A 186 -4.10 -0.75 -0.09
N TYR A 187 -4.15 0.59 -0.09
CA TYR A 187 -2.96 1.41 -0.36
C TYR A 187 -1.83 1.13 0.63
N SER A 188 -2.13 1.01 1.93
CA SER A 188 -1.13 0.74 2.97
C SER A 188 -0.55 -0.67 2.88
N GLN A 189 -1.30 -1.64 2.34
CA GLN A 189 -0.80 -2.99 2.03
C GLN A 189 0.13 -2.97 0.81
N MET A 190 -0.23 -2.20 -0.23
CA MET A 190 0.61 -2.04 -1.42
C MET A 190 1.92 -1.31 -1.09
N ASN A 191 1.82 -0.23 -0.30
CA ASN A 191 2.95 0.60 0.11
C ASN A 191 3.24 0.42 1.60
N ALA A 192 4.08 -0.57 1.93
CA ALA A 192 4.45 -0.89 3.32
C ALA A 192 5.11 0.28 4.09
N HIS A 193 5.64 1.27 3.38
CA HIS A 193 6.24 2.46 3.98
C HIS A 193 5.23 3.60 4.22
N ALA A 194 4.01 3.48 3.69
CA ALA A 194 2.93 4.41 3.97
C ALA A 194 2.38 4.16 5.38
N LEU A 195 2.55 5.14 6.26
CA LEU A 195 1.98 5.11 7.61
C LEU A 195 0.56 5.67 7.63
N ASP A 196 0.28 6.63 6.74
CA ASP A 196 -1.04 7.21 6.58
C ASP A 196 -1.33 7.50 5.11
N TYR A 197 -2.60 7.41 4.75
CA TYR A 197 -3.11 7.69 3.42
C TYR A 197 -4.53 8.22 3.51
N LYS A 198 -4.81 9.27 2.74
CA LYS A 198 -6.13 9.88 2.67
C LYS A 198 -6.38 10.48 1.30
N VAL A 199 -7.48 10.10 0.66
CA VAL A 199 -8.02 10.83 -0.50
C VAL A 199 -8.56 12.17 0.01
N ILE A 200 -8.04 13.27 -0.53
CA ILE A 200 -8.39 14.64 -0.12
C ILE A 200 -9.34 15.31 -1.10
N HIS A 201 -9.31 14.91 -2.38
CA HIS A 201 -10.17 15.44 -3.42
C HIS A 201 -10.36 14.41 -4.54
N ARG A 202 -11.55 14.38 -5.14
CA ARG A 202 -11.85 13.62 -6.35
C ARG A 202 -12.30 14.63 -7.39
N ALA A 203 -11.42 14.91 -8.35
CA ALA A 203 -11.65 15.89 -9.41
C ALA A 203 -12.52 15.31 -10.53
N HIS A 204 -12.32 14.02 -10.83
CA HIS A 204 -13.06 13.23 -11.81
C HIS A 204 -13.05 11.75 -11.41
N ASP A 205 -13.85 10.92 -12.07
CA ASP A 205 -13.86 9.46 -11.87
C ASP A 205 -12.50 8.81 -12.17
N ASP A 206 -11.71 9.47 -13.02
CA ASP A 206 -10.39 9.05 -13.47
C ASP A 206 -9.26 9.89 -12.85
N MET A 207 -9.59 10.80 -11.92
CA MET A 207 -8.60 11.68 -11.30
C MET A 207 -8.89 11.95 -9.83
N LEU A 208 -7.94 11.58 -8.98
CA LEU A 208 -8.02 11.82 -7.54
C LEU A 208 -6.74 12.43 -7.01
N VAL A 209 -6.89 13.17 -5.92
CA VAL A 209 -5.79 13.74 -5.16
C VAL A 209 -5.78 13.10 -3.78
N ALA A 210 -4.63 12.61 -3.39
CA ALA A 210 -4.42 11.98 -2.10
C ALA A 210 -3.24 12.63 -1.35
N CYS A 211 -3.20 12.36 -0.05
CA CYS A 211 -2.10 12.73 0.82
C CYS A 211 -1.59 11.44 1.47
N SER A 212 -0.29 11.19 1.38
CA SER A 212 0.36 10.05 2.03
C SER A 212 1.47 10.53 2.95
N THR A 213 1.56 9.91 4.13
CA THR A 213 2.71 10.06 5.03
C THR A 213 3.55 8.81 4.93
N ILE A 214 4.78 8.96 4.50
CA ILE A 214 5.72 7.88 4.20
C ILE A 214 6.86 7.92 5.22
N LEU A 215 7.22 6.75 5.74
CA LEU A 215 8.41 6.55 6.57
C LEU A 215 9.60 6.19 5.67
N PHE A 216 10.50 7.13 5.49
CA PHE A 216 11.79 6.88 4.85
C PHE A 216 12.78 6.21 5.82
N PRO A 217 13.88 5.62 5.31
CA PRO A 217 15.00 5.19 6.14
C PRO A 217 15.46 6.28 7.12
N ASP A 218 16.13 5.87 8.19
CA ASP A 218 16.51 6.74 9.31
C ASP A 218 15.34 7.38 10.07
N ASN A 219 14.16 6.76 9.97
CA ASN A 219 12.92 7.18 10.62
C ASN A 219 12.45 8.59 10.23
N VAL A 220 12.77 9.02 9.00
CA VAL A 220 12.34 10.33 8.50
C VAL A 220 10.89 10.24 8.00
N LEU A 221 10.00 11.00 8.65
CA LEU A 221 8.60 11.11 8.24
C LEU A 221 8.42 12.20 7.19
N VAL A 222 7.80 11.85 6.08
CA VAL A 222 7.59 12.77 4.97
C VAL A 222 6.16 12.68 4.48
N THR A 223 5.50 13.84 4.42
CA THR A 223 4.18 13.96 3.79
C THR A 223 4.34 14.29 2.31
N ARG A 224 3.53 13.66 1.47
CA ARG A 224 3.47 13.89 0.02
C ARG A 224 2.02 14.05 -0.41
N TYR A 225 1.78 15.04 -1.26
CA TYR A 225 0.54 15.11 -2.02
C TYR A 225 0.71 14.31 -3.31
N MET A 226 -0.31 13.57 -3.69
CA MET A 226 -0.30 12.70 -4.85
C MET A 226 -1.44 13.07 -5.77
N ILE A 227 -1.16 13.32 -7.05
CA ILE A 227 -2.18 13.37 -8.09
C ILE A 227 -2.13 12.03 -8.81
N LEU A 228 -3.27 11.38 -8.91
CA LEU A 228 -3.44 10.11 -9.58
C LEU A 228 -4.43 10.28 -10.72
N TYR A 229 -4.06 9.80 -11.89
CA TYR A 229 -4.84 9.90 -13.11
C TYR A 229 -4.81 8.57 -13.85
N LYS A 230 -5.96 8.11 -14.35
CA LYS A 230 -6.06 6.89 -15.16
C LYS A 230 -6.70 7.15 -16.52
N ILE A 231 -6.37 6.31 -17.50
CA ILE A 231 -7.08 6.22 -18.77
C ILE A 231 -7.30 4.75 -19.08
N ARG A 232 -8.54 4.39 -19.43
CA ARG A 232 -8.93 3.06 -19.87
C ARG A 232 -8.87 2.96 -21.39
N PHE A 233 -8.38 1.83 -21.87
CA PHE A 233 -8.42 1.41 -23.26
C PHE A 233 -9.15 0.08 -23.36
N ARG A 234 -9.43 -0.37 -24.58
CA ARG A 234 -10.01 -1.70 -24.82
C ARG A 234 -9.08 -2.81 -24.33
N ASP A 235 -7.80 -2.71 -24.68
CA ASP A 235 -6.80 -3.76 -24.48
C ASP A 235 -5.83 -3.43 -23.33
N GLY A 236 -6.23 -2.56 -22.39
CA GLY A 236 -5.39 -2.18 -21.26
C GLY A 236 -5.82 -0.88 -20.59
N PHE A 237 -4.97 -0.40 -19.68
CA PHE A 237 -5.12 0.91 -19.07
C PHE A 237 -3.75 1.53 -18.77
N HIS A 238 -3.72 2.85 -18.70
CA HIS A 238 -2.59 3.61 -18.21
C HIS A 238 -2.95 4.30 -16.90
N SER A 239 -1.99 4.41 -15.99
CA SER A 239 -2.12 5.15 -14.74
C SER A 239 -0.88 5.99 -14.50
N CYS A 240 -1.08 7.29 -14.30
CA CYS A 240 -0.05 8.22 -13.93
C CYS A 240 -0.21 8.58 -12.45
N CYS A 241 0.88 8.40 -11.69
CA CYS A 241 0.98 8.81 -10.31
C CYS A 241 2.13 9.81 -10.17
N MET A 242 1.84 10.98 -9.61
CA MET A 242 2.84 12.00 -9.31
C MET A 242 2.75 12.44 -7.86
N SER A 243 3.89 12.48 -7.20
CA SER A 243 4.05 12.85 -5.80
C SER A 243 4.79 14.17 -5.70
N PHE A 244 4.27 15.08 -4.90
CA PHE A 244 4.80 16.42 -4.68
C PHE A 244 5.38 16.58 -3.28
N ALA A 245 6.35 17.48 -3.16
CA ALA A 245 6.72 18.04 -1.86
C ALA A 245 5.50 18.69 -1.17
N PRO A 246 5.48 18.81 0.18
CA PRO A 246 4.33 19.34 0.91
C PRO A 246 3.91 20.78 0.53
N ASP A 247 4.82 21.55 -0.05
CA ASP A 247 4.60 22.92 -0.52
C ASP A 247 4.25 23.00 -2.02
N LEU A 248 4.14 21.84 -2.69
CA LEU A 248 3.93 21.69 -4.13
C LEU A 248 4.99 22.39 -4.99
N SER A 249 6.18 22.67 -4.43
CA SER A 249 7.26 23.34 -5.16
C SER A 249 7.95 22.43 -6.19
N GLU A 250 7.94 21.12 -5.93
CA GLU A 250 8.64 20.12 -6.72
C GLU A 250 7.84 18.82 -6.81
N ILE A 251 7.84 18.21 -8.00
CA ILE A 251 7.45 16.80 -8.21
C ILE A 251 8.63 15.92 -7.79
N THR A 252 8.45 15.20 -6.69
CA THR A 252 9.49 14.30 -6.16
C THR A 252 9.50 12.95 -6.83
N THR A 253 8.36 12.49 -7.32
CA THR A 253 8.24 11.21 -8.03
C THR A 253 7.15 11.33 -9.07
N CYS A 254 7.40 10.82 -10.27
CA CYS A 254 6.37 10.62 -11.28
C CYS A 254 6.55 9.25 -11.92
N THR A 255 5.45 8.52 -12.06
CA THR A 255 5.44 7.17 -12.61
C THR A 255 4.24 7.01 -13.52
N LEU A 256 4.49 6.58 -14.75
CA LEU A 256 3.48 6.09 -15.68
C LEU A 256 3.50 4.57 -15.67
N MET A 257 2.45 3.97 -15.13
CA MET A 257 2.17 2.55 -15.19
C MET A 257 1.30 2.25 -16.41
N LYS A 258 1.60 1.17 -17.11
CA LYS A 258 0.81 0.65 -18.22
C LYS A 258 0.56 -0.82 -17.96
N TYR A 259 -0.67 -1.25 -18.19
CA TYR A 259 -1.06 -2.65 -18.11
C TYR A 259 -1.88 -2.95 -19.36
N ALA A 260 -1.34 -3.75 -20.28
CA ALA A 260 -1.94 -3.93 -21.59
C ALA A 260 -1.63 -5.31 -22.19
N ILE A 261 -2.48 -5.73 -23.13
CA ILE A 261 -2.25 -6.90 -23.96
C ILE A 261 -1.36 -6.51 -25.14
N VAL A 262 -0.16 -7.07 -25.22
CA VAL A 262 0.82 -6.83 -26.26
C VAL A 262 1.16 -8.16 -26.93
N HIS A 263 0.86 -8.30 -28.22
CA HIS A 263 1.04 -9.54 -28.99
C HIS A 263 0.41 -10.78 -28.32
N GLY A 264 -0.78 -10.62 -27.74
CA GLY A 264 -1.51 -11.70 -27.07
C GLY A 264 -1.00 -12.09 -25.68
N SER A 265 -0.03 -11.35 -25.12
CA SER A 265 0.46 -11.53 -23.76
C SER A 265 0.19 -10.30 -22.92
N VAL A 266 -0.11 -10.47 -21.63
CA VAL A 266 -0.30 -9.33 -20.73
C VAL A 266 1.06 -8.80 -20.27
N VAL A 267 1.26 -7.49 -20.46
CA VAL A 267 2.50 -6.78 -20.12
C VAL A 267 2.19 -5.64 -19.17
N ALA A 268 2.91 -5.62 -18.05
CA ALA A 268 2.98 -4.50 -17.14
C ALA A 268 4.26 -3.70 -17.39
N GLN A 269 4.15 -2.40 -17.59
CA GLN A 269 5.29 -1.49 -17.75
C GLN A 269 5.19 -0.34 -16.75
N ALA A 270 6.32 0.12 -16.23
CA ALA A 270 6.43 1.32 -15.42
C ALA A 270 7.59 2.18 -15.92
N LEU A 271 7.27 3.42 -16.30
CA LEU A 271 8.24 4.45 -16.65
C LEU A 271 8.26 5.49 -15.53
N SER A 272 9.40 5.70 -14.88
CA SER A 272 9.49 6.55 -13.68
C SER A 272 10.67 7.50 -13.70
N ARG A 273 10.46 8.66 -13.09
CA ARG A 273 11.48 9.62 -12.68
C ARG A 273 11.23 10.02 -11.23
N SER A 274 12.27 9.93 -10.39
CA SER A 274 12.21 10.27 -8.97
C SER A 274 13.40 11.10 -8.54
N SER A 275 13.21 12.08 -7.66
CA SER A 275 14.31 12.74 -6.96
C SER A 275 14.78 11.91 -5.77
N VAL A 276 16.10 11.81 -5.62
CA VAL A 276 16.73 11.09 -4.51
C VAL A 276 16.65 12.00 -3.28
N PRO A 277 15.99 11.57 -2.19
CA PRO A 277 16.05 12.31 -0.94
C PRO A 277 17.52 12.45 -0.51
N ARG A 278 17.95 13.64 -0.10
CA ARG A 278 19.38 13.95 0.19
C ARG A 278 20.08 13.00 1.19
N HIS A 279 19.31 12.27 1.99
CA HIS A 279 19.79 11.34 3.02
C HIS A 279 19.83 9.87 2.55
N LEU A 280 19.40 9.57 1.32
CA LEU A 280 19.31 8.21 0.81
C LEU A 280 20.30 7.97 -0.31
N ASP A 281 20.83 6.75 -0.33
CA ASP A 281 21.54 6.24 -1.49
C ASP A 281 20.54 6.01 -2.64
N SER A 282 20.89 6.49 -3.84
CA SER A 282 20.11 6.21 -5.05
C SER A 282 20.00 4.72 -5.36
N THR A 283 20.98 3.90 -4.95
CA THR A 283 21.01 2.46 -5.23
C THR A 283 19.86 1.70 -4.57
N ILE A 284 19.32 2.20 -3.44
CA ILE A 284 18.24 1.53 -2.71
C ILE A 284 16.85 1.86 -3.28
N LEU A 285 16.72 2.88 -4.13
CA LEU A 285 15.42 3.33 -4.63
C LEU A 285 14.84 2.40 -5.68
N VAL A 286 15.68 1.91 -6.61
CA VAL A 286 15.22 1.01 -7.68
C VAL A 286 14.67 -0.30 -7.12
N PRO A 287 15.38 -1.05 -6.25
CA PRO A 287 14.85 -2.29 -5.68
C PRO A 287 13.53 -2.10 -4.92
N ARG A 288 13.37 -0.99 -4.19
CA ARG A 288 12.13 -0.65 -3.47
C ARG A 288 10.98 -0.34 -4.42
N MET A 289 11.25 0.40 -5.48
CA MET A 289 10.26 0.69 -6.50
C MET A 289 9.79 -0.60 -7.19
N ILE A 290 10.72 -1.50 -7.53
CA ILE A 290 10.38 -2.81 -8.10
C ILE A 290 9.59 -3.67 -7.11
N GLU A 291 9.93 -3.67 -5.82
CA GLU A 291 9.14 -4.35 -4.80
C GLU A 291 7.70 -3.81 -4.74
N GLN A 292 7.52 -2.49 -4.79
CA GLN A 292 6.19 -1.87 -4.80
C GLN A 292 5.42 -2.19 -6.09
N LEU A 293 6.09 -2.23 -7.25
CA LEU A 293 5.49 -2.63 -8.52
C LEU A 293 5.06 -4.10 -8.52
N SER A 294 5.85 -4.99 -7.92
CA SER A 294 5.45 -6.40 -7.73
C SER A 294 4.20 -6.51 -6.84
N LYS A 295 4.15 -5.80 -5.71
CA LYS A 295 2.95 -5.78 -4.83
C LYS A 295 1.72 -5.22 -5.55
N TRP A 296 1.90 -4.16 -6.32
CA TRP A 296 0.85 -3.60 -7.15
C TRP A 296 0.35 -4.65 -8.17
N LEU A 297 1.25 -5.32 -8.87
CA LEU A 297 0.92 -6.33 -9.87
C LEU A 297 0.13 -7.50 -9.28
N ASP A 298 0.56 -7.98 -8.11
CA ASP A 298 -0.11 -9.06 -7.37
C ASP A 298 -1.54 -8.67 -6.94
N GLN A 299 -1.82 -7.38 -6.71
CA GLN A 299 -3.15 -6.89 -6.33
C GLN A 299 -4.11 -6.78 -7.52
N ILE A 300 -3.60 -6.46 -8.72
CA ILE A 300 -4.45 -6.14 -9.88
C ILE A 300 -4.56 -7.30 -10.88
N SER A 301 -3.65 -8.27 -10.78
CA SER A 301 -3.64 -9.47 -11.61
C SER A 301 -3.99 -10.67 -10.73
N PRO A 302 -5.28 -10.96 -10.48
CA PRO A 302 -5.63 -12.24 -9.89
C PRO A 302 -5.09 -13.32 -10.83
N ARG A 303 -4.14 -14.12 -10.35
CA ARG A 303 -3.73 -15.31 -11.09
C ARG A 303 -4.96 -16.16 -11.28
N VAL A 304 -5.15 -16.72 -12.48
CA VAL A 304 -6.17 -17.73 -12.69
C VAL A 304 -5.79 -18.90 -11.78
N ASP A 305 -6.49 -19.04 -10.65
CA ASP A 305 -6.36 -20.22 -9.81
C ASP A 305 -6.94 -21.40 -10.61
N HIS A 306 -6.08 -22.12 -11.33
CA HIS A 306 -6.42 -23.39 -11.99
C HIS A 306 -6.92 -24.48 -11.02
N ASN A 307 -6.98 -24.19 -9.71
CA ASN A 307 -7.57 -25.07 -8.70
C ASN A 307 -9.10 -24.92 -8.54
N THR A 308 -9.76 -24.04 -9.30
CA THR A 308 -11.22 -23.87 -9.24
C THR A 308 -12.00 -24.50 -10.40
N GLU A 309 -11.34 -25.12 -11.39
CA GLU A 309 -12.00 -25.70 -12.57
C GLU A 309 -12.24 -27.22 -12.54
N PHE A 310 -12.09 -27.89 -11.40
CA PHE A 310 -12.54 -29.28 -11.23
C PHE A 310 -13.55 -29.43 -10.10
N THR A 311 -14.61 -28.61 -10.09
CA THR A 311 -15.81 -28.91 -9.28
C THR A 311 -17.07 -28.26 -9.84
N VAL A 312 -17.40 -28.52 -11.10
CA VAL A 312 -18.81 -28.57 -11.52
C VAL A 312 -19.00 -29.85 -12.33
N ALA A 313 -19.47 -30.87 -11.62
CA ALA A 313 -20.07 -32.05 -12.19
C ALA A 313 -21.48 -31.69 -12.67
N LEU A 314 -21.73 -31.88 -13.98
CA LEU A 314 -22.89 -32.52 -14.63
C LEU A 314 -22.92 -32.15 -16.11
#